data_AF-A0AAV0IRT2-F1
#
_entry.id   AF-A0AAV0IRT2-F1
#
_cell.length_a   1.000
_cell.length_b   1.000
_cell.length_c   1.000
_cell.angle_alpha   90.00
_cell.angle_beta   90.00
_cell.angle_gamma   90.00
#
_symmetry.space_group_name_H-M   'P 1'
#
loop_
_entity.id
_entity.type
_entity.pdbx_description
1 polymer ?
#
loop_
_entity_poly.entity_id
_entity_poly.type
_entity_poly.pdbx_seq_one_letter_code
_entity_poly.pdbx_strand_id
1 'polypeptide(L)' 'MFDIVCVRLGGLFWLDNFYCTNYEKKGLLTRLIGRFGYAKLKWVVGEKVDAASGMSEFYQSAVLQNPARV' A
#
# COMPACT_ATOMS: atom_id res chain seq x y z
N MET A 1 12.34 -16.01 -0.77
CA MET A 1 11.39 -16.63 -1.71
C MET A 1 10.17 -15.72 -1.77
N PHE A 2 9.91 -15.07 -2.90
CA PHE A 2 8.73 -14.20 -3.06
C PHE A 2 7.71 -14.97 -3.89
N ASP A 3 6.72 -15.55 -3.23
CA ASP A 3 5.56 -16.14 -3.90
C ASP A 3 4.64 -15.02 -4.37
N ILE A 4 4.76 -14.62 -5.63
CA ILE A 4 3.80 -13.73 -6.27
C ILE A 4 2.55 -14.57 -6.57
N VAL A 5 1.56 -14.48 -5.68
CA VAL A 5 0.23 -15.01 -5.94
C VAL A 5 -0.49 -14.01 -6.85
N CYS A 6 -0.56 -14.31 -8.15
CA CYS A 6 -1.25 -13.46 -9.12
C CYS A 6 -2.74 -13.35 -8.75
N VAL A 7 -3.18 -12.15 -8.38
CA VAL A 7 -4.58 -11.84 -8.13
C VAL A 7 -5.34 -11.91 -9.46
N ARG A 8 -6.49 -12.60 -9.48
CA ARG A 8 -7.36 -12.67 -10.67
C ARG A 8 -7.76 -11.26 -11.13
N LEU A 9 -8.04 -11.08 -12.42
CA LEU A 9 -8.56 -9.80 -12.93
C LEU A 9 -9.81 -9.38 -12.14
N GLY A 10 -9.88 -8.10 -11.75
CA GLY A 10 -10.96 -7.58 -10.90
C GLY A 10 -10.95 -8.12 -9.45
N GLY A 11 -10.00 -8.98 -9.09
CA GLY A 11 -9.86 -9.53 -7.75
C GLY A 11 -9.32 -8.50 -6.74
N LEU A 12 -9.47 -8.82 -5.46
CA LEU A 12 -9.03 -7.98 -4.36
C LEU A 12 -7.58 -8.27 -3.97
N PHE A 13 -6.81 -7.21 -3.82
CA PHE A 13 -5.46 -7.21 -3.28
C PHE A 13 -5.46 -6.45 -1.95
N TRP A 14 -5.15 -7.15 -0.87
CA TRP A 14 -4.97 -6.54 0.44
C TRP A 14 -3.48 -6.24 0.63
N LEU A 15 -3.14 -4.96 0.72
CA LEU A 15 -1.85 -4.50 1.21
C LEU A 15 -1.98 -4.19 2.71
N ASP A 16 -1.27 -4.92 3.56
CA ASP A 16 -1.33 -4.71 5.01
C ASP A 16 0.03 -4.33 5.58
N ASN A 17 0.02 -3.50 6.63
CA ASN A 17 1.21 -3.19 7.43
C ASN A 17 2.42 -2.72 6.60
N PHE A 18 2.18 -2.00 5.51
CA PHE A 18 3.29 -1.48 4.71
C PHE A 18 3.97 -0.34 5.44
N TYR A 19 5.19 -0.60 5.89
CA TYR A 19 6.00 0.33 6.68
C TYR A 19 6.71 1.34 5.78
N CYS A 20 6.41 2.63 5.97
CA CYS A 20 7.12 3.73 5.32
C CYS A 20 7.84 4.59 6.38
N THR A 21 9.18 4.54 6.36
CA THR A 21 10.06 5.39 7.18
C THR A 21 10.01 6.87 6.85
N ASN A 22 9.50 7.25 5.66
CA ASN A 22 9.48 8.64 5.22
C ASN A 22 8.31 8.89 4.24
N TYR A 23 7.80 10.13 4.21
CA TYR A 23 6.73 10.61 3.34
C TYR A 23 7.02 10.39 1.85
N GLU A 24 8.30 10.48 1.45
CA GLU A 24 8.74 10.20 0.08
C GLU A 24 8.42 8.76 -0.36
N LYS A 25 8.69 7.78 0.51
CA LYS A 25 8.40 6.36 0.23
C LYS A 25 6.91 6.10 0.11
N LYS A 26 6.10 6.76 0.97
CA LYS A 26 4.63 6.74 0.88
C LYS A 26 4.14 7.31 -0.45
N GLY A 27 4.73 8.42 -0.89
CA GLY A 27 4.43 9.05 -2.18
C GLY A 27 4.75 8.14 -3.36
N LEU A 28 5.90 7.47 -3.33
CA LEU A 28 6.31 6.51 -4.36
C LEU A 28 5.35 5.32 -4.44
N LEU A 29 4.99 4.69 -3.31
CA LEU A 29 4.04 3.59 -3.29
C LEU A 29 2.68 4.01 -3.87
N THR A 30 2.18 5.18 -3.46
CA THR A 30 0.90 5.71 -3.95
C THR A 30 0.91 5.93 -5.47
N ARG A 31 2.02 6.44 -6.01
CA ARG A 31 2.23 6.63 -7.46
C ARG A 31 2.31 5.29 -8.19
N LEU A 32 3.00 4.31 -7.63
CA LEU A 32 3.10 2.97 -8.22
C LEU A 32 1.73 2.30 -8.33
N ILE A 33 0.95 2.31 -7.24
CA ILE A 33 -0.40 1.75 -7.22
C ILE A 33 -1.29 2.38 -8.31
N GLY A 34 -1.23 3.71 -8.45
CA GLY A 34 -1.94 4.41 -9.52
C GLY A 34 -1.46 4.04 -10.93
N ARG A 35 -0.14 3.92 -11.13
CA ARG A 35 0.46 3.56 -12.43
C ARG A 35 0.07 2.16 -12.90
N PHE A 36 -0.11 1.22 -11.96
CA PHE A 36 -0.55 -0.14 -12.27
C PHE A 36 -2.06 -0.28 -12.45
N GLY A 37 -2.83 0.81 -12.35
CA GLY A 37 -4.28 0.79 -12.62
C GLY A 37 -5.12 0.14 -11.52
N TYR A 38 -4.58 -0.03 -10.32
CA TYR A 38 -5.35 -0.54 -9.19
C TYR A 38 -6.41 0.48 -8.74
N ALA A 39 -7.66 0.05 -8.61
CA ALA A 39 -8.69 0.87 -7.98
C ALA A 39 -8.54 0.81 -6.46
N LYS A 40 -8.57 1.97 -5.79
CA LYS A 40 -8.51 2.05 -4.33
C LYS A 40 -9.91 1.89 -3.76
N LEU A 41 -10.18 0.79 -3.07
CA LEU A 41 -11.47 0.55 -2.43
C LEU A 41 -11.49 1.08 -0.99
N LYS A 42 -10.42 0.81 -0.24
CA LYS A 42 -10.24 1.34 1.11
C LYS A 42 -8.78 1.66 1.35
N TRP A 43 -8.53 2.79 2.02
CA TRP A 43 -7.18 3.25 2.31
C TRP A 43 -7.13 3.78 3.73
N VAL A 44 -6.22 3.23 4.53
CA VAL A 44 -6.00 3.63 5.92
C VAL A 44 -4.52 3.90 6.12
N VAL A 45 -4.22 5.04 6.75
CA VAL A 45 -2.86 5.39 7.14
C VAL A 45 -2.86 5.58 8.65
N GLY A 46 -2.06 4.78 9.34
CA GLY A 46 -1.72 4.99 10.75
C GLY A 46 -0.39 5.71 10.86
N GLU A 47 -0.29 6.64 11.81
CA GLU A 47 0.97 7.21 12.24
C GLU A 47 1.26 6.70 13.65
N LYS A 48 2.49 6.24 13.85
CA LYS A 48 3.00 5.85 15.15
C LYS A 48 4.31 6.61 15.36
N VAL A 49 4.39 7.38 16.43
CA VAL A 49 5.65 8.02 16.81
C VAL A 49 6.47 6.99 17.58
N ASP A 50 7.65 6.65 17.07
CA ASP A 50 8.56 5.77 17.78
C ASP A 50 9.12 6.50 19.00
N ALA A 51 8.83 5.98 20.19
CA ALA A 51 9.16 6.64 21.45
C ALA A 51 10.67 6.71 21.73
N ALA A 52 11.49 5.88 21.07
CA ALA A 52 12.93 5.81 21.28
C ALA A 52 13.70 6.76 20.34
N SER A 53 13.27 6.90 19.10
CA SER A 53 13.92 7.70 18.06
C SER A 53 13.23 9.04 17.78
N GLY A 54 11.98 9.22 18.24
CA GLY A 54 11.17 10.40 17.96
C GLY A 54 10.74 10.52 16.49
N MET A 55 11.02 9.50 15.67
CA MET A 55 10.67 9.48 14.25
C MET A 55 9.22 9.02 14.07
N SER A 56 8.49 9.67 13.17
CA SER A 56 7.14 9.23 12.77
C SER A 56 7.22 8.03 11.82
N GLU A 57 6.66 6.92 12.26
CA GLU A 57 6.45 5.71 11.49
C GLU A 57 5.06 5.73 10.85
N PHE A 58 4.99 5.61 9.52
CA PHE A 58 3.71 5.54 8.82
C PHE A 58 3.42 4.10 8.40
N TYR A 59 2.29 3.59 8.85
CA TYR A 59 1.75 2.30 8.45
C TYR A 59 0.62 2.51 7.46
N GLN A 60 0.67 1.81 6.34
CA GLN A 60 -0.34 1.90 5.31
C GLN A 60 -0.98 0.53 5.08
N SER A 61 -2.30 0.48 5.23
CA SER A 61 -3.12 -0.65 4.83
C SER A 61 -4.12 -0.20 3.78
N ALA A 62 -4.22 -0.96 2.70
CA ALA A 62 -5.10 -0.65 1.58
C ALA A 62 -5.75 -1.91 1.03
N VAL A 63 -7.03 -1.81 0.71
CA VAL A 63 -7.73 -2.79 -0.13
C VAL A 63 -7.81 -2.20 -1.53
N LEU A 64 -7.18 -2.89 -2.46
CA LEU A 64 -7.06 -2.52 -3.86
C LEU A 64 -7.80 -3.53 -4.72
N GLN A 65 -8.35 -3.09 -5.84
CA GLN A 65 -8.89 -3.98 -6.85
C GLN A 65 -7.94 -4.03 -8.04
N ASN A 66 -7.57 -5.23 -8.47
CA ASN A 66 -6.76 -5.44 -9.66
C ASN A 66 -7.49 -4.88 -10.89
N PRO A 67 -6.84 -4.14 -11.81
CA PRO A 67 -7.47 -3.70 -13.04
C PRO A 67 -8.23 -4.84 -13.74
N ALA A 68 -9.49 -4.60 -14.07
CA ALA A 68 -10.20 -5.41 -15.04
C ALA A 68 -9.66 -5.07 -16.43
N ARG A 69 -9.60 -6.04 -17.36
CA ARG A 69 -9.42 -5.70 -18.77
C ARG A 69 -10.64 -4.89 -19.19
N VAL A 70 -10.42 -3.67 -19.64
CA VAL A 70 -11.42 -2.85 -20.34
C VAL A 70 -11.52 -3.35 -21.77
#